data_AF-A0A137NWU2-F1
#
_entry.id   AF-A0A137NWU2-F1
#
_cell.length_a   1.000
_cell.length_b   1.000
_cell.length_c   1.000
_cell.angle_alpha   90.00
_cell.angle_beta   90.00
_cell.angle_gamma   90.00
#
_symmetry.space_group_name_H-M   'P 1'
#
loop_
_entity.id
_entity.type
_entity.pdbx_description
1 polymer ?
#
loop_
_entity_poly.entity_id
_entity_poly.type
_entity_poly.pdbx_seq_one_letter_code
_entity_poly.pdbx_strand_id
1 'polypeptide(L)'
;MDTKQKNEIQAASWEYIPNTDTLLEYLERDDLIELSKCCKRYRNKLECRVLEKLELSIWSRKLDYKYYLEDSEKCEKVPELLKSDLGEKTKFVKELTLICNMSSAFSEKLIKLLPNIKSLTIEQNIDDFLI
;
A
#
# COMPACT_ATOMS: atom_id res chain seq x y z
N MET A 1 -1.64 10.52 58.64
CA MET A 1 -0.94 11.23 57.55
C MET A 1 -1.08 10.36 56.31
N ASP A 2 -2.08 10.63 55.49
CA ASP A 2 -2.37 9.86 54.28
C ASP A 2 -1.64 10.47 53.07
N THR A 3 -0.55 9.84 52.65
CA THR A 3 0.13 10.17 51.40
C THR A 3 -0.59 9.52 50.22
N LYS A 4 -1.51 10.27 49.60
CA LYS A 4 -2.07 9.94 48.27
C LYS A 4 -0.95 10.00 47.23
N GLN A 5 -0.36 8.84 46.94
CA GLN A 5 0.56 8.65 45.83
C GLN A 5 -0.26 8.75 44.54
N LYS A 6 -0.26 9.93 43.91
CA LYS A 6 -0.78 10.11 42.55
C LYS A 6 0.19 9.38 41.61
N ASN A 7 -0.17 8.16 41.20
CA ASN A 7 0.41 7.54 40.02
C ASN A 7 -0.10 8.31 38.80
N GLU A 8 0.53 9.46 38.51
CA GLU A 8 0.49 10.03 37.18
C GLU A 8 1.16 9.02 36.26
N ILE A 9 0.34 8.27 35.52
CA ILE A 9 0.81 7.49 34.38
C ILE A 9 1.41 8.53 33.43
N GLN A 10 2.72 8.75 33.52
CA GLN A 10 3.47 9.43 32.48
C GLN A 10 3.24 8.60 31.23
N ALA A 11 2.34 9.07 30.36
CA ALA A 11 2.22 8.54 29.02
C ALA A 11 3.62 8.64 28.42
N ALA A 12 4.27 7.50 28.17
CA ALA A 12 5.57 7.45 27.53
C ALA A 12 5.44 8.29 26.25
N SER A 13 6.14 9.43 26.21
CA SER A 13 6.01 10.32 25.07
C SER A 13 6.73 9.63 23.92
N TRP A 14 5.95 8.98 23.05
CA TRP A 14 6.40 8.51 21.73
C TRP A 14 6.63 9.70 20.78
N GLU A 15 7.09 10.82 21.35
CA GLU A 15 7.29 12.09 20.68
C GLU A 15 8.51 12.01 19.76
N TYR A 16 9.45 11.12 20.08
CA TYR A 16 10.55 10.76 19.21
C TYR A 16 10.23 9.49 18.42
N ILE A 17 10.07 9.66 17.10
CA ILE A 17 9.95 8.56 16.15
C ILE A 17 11.28 8.49 15.41
N PRO A 18 12.01 7.36 15.45
CA PRO A 18 13.21 7.15 14.65
C PRO A 18 12.96 7.46 13.17
N ASN A 19 13.99 7.83 12.42
CA ASN A 19 13.84 8.01 10.98
C ASN A 19 13.41 6.69 10.32
N THR A 20 12.85 6.77 9.11
CA THR A 20 12.26 5.60 8.48
C THR A 20 13.28 4.52 8.17
N ASP A 21 14.53 4.90 7.89
CA ASP A 21 15.59 3.93 7.62
C ASP A 21 15.95 3.13 8.88
N THR A 22 16.04 3.78 10.05
CA THR A 22 16.19 3.08 11.33
C THR A 22 15.00 2.16 11.62
N LEU A 23 13.76 2.57 11.31
CA LEU A 23 12.60 1.69 11.51
C LEU A 23 12.68 0.43 10.63
N LEU A 24 13.19 0.55 9.40
CA LEU A 24 13.37 -0.56 8.46
C LEU A 24 14.42 -1.59 8.93
N GLU A 25 15.34 -1.21 9.82
CA GLU A 25 16.31 -2.14 10.42
C GLU A 25 15.66 -3.12 11.41
N TYR A 26 14.48 -2.78 11.94
CA TYR A 26 13.81 -3.55 13.00
C TYR A 26 12.42 -4.06 12.62
N LEU A 27 11.74 -3.40 11.68
CA LEU A 27 10.35 -3.64 11.35
C LEU A 27 10.22 -4.06 9.89
N GLU A 28 9.43 -5.09 9.66
CA GLU A 28 9.07 -5.49 8.30
C GLU A 28 8.03 -4.53 7.71
N ARG A 29 7.79 -4.62 6.41
CA ARG A 29 6.85 -3.74 5.71
C ARG A 29 5.44 -3.80 6.32
N ASP A 30 4.98 -4.99 6.71
CA ASP A 30 3.65 -5.18 7.29
C ASP A 30 3.54 -4.49 8.66
N ASP A 31 4.60 -4.52 9.47
CA ASP A 31 4.68 -3.78 10.72
C ASP A 31 4.64 -2.25 10.47
N LEU A 32 5.32 -1.77 9.44
CA LEU A 32 5.29 -0.36 9.06
C LEU A 32 3.90 0.07 8.58
N ILE A 33 3.20 -0.79 7.85
CA ILE A 33 1.80 -0.56 7.47
C ILE A 33 0.93 -0.45 8.71
N GLU A 34 1.07 -1.36 9.67
CA GLU A 34 0.30 -1.33 10.90
C GLU A 34 0.60 -0.07 11.72
N LEU A 35 1.87 0.27 11.89
CA LEU A 35 2.31 1.47 12.59
C LEU A 35 1.77 2.76 11.93
N SER A 36 1.68 2.78 10.60
CA SER A 36 1.11 3.91 9.85
C SER A 36 -0.38 4.16 10.16
N LYS A 37 -1.11 3.16 10.66
CA LYS A 37 -2.51 3.28 11.04
C LYS A 37 -2.68 3.96 12.39
N CYS A 38 -1.71 3.84 13.29
CA CYS A 38 -1.81 4.32 14.68
C CYS A 38 -2.08 5.83 14.79
N CYS A 39 -1.40 6.68 14.02
CA CYS A 39 -1.65 8.12 14.04
C CYS A 39 -1.23 8.84 12.75
N LYS A 40 -1.73 10.07 12.56
CA LYS A 40 -1.42 10.92 11.40
C LYS A 40 0.09 11.15 11.21
N ARG A 41 0.85 11.26 12.29
CA ARG A 41 2.30 11.50 12.25
C ARG A 41 3.05 10.30 11.68
N TYR A 42 2.76 9.09 12.16
CA TYR A 42 3.34 7.86 11.60
C TYR A 42 2.93 7.68 10.14
N ARG A 43 1.65 7.89 9.84
CA ARG A 43 1.15 7.83 8.46
C ARG A 43 1.96 8.68 7.51
N ASN A 44 2.09 9.98 7.79
CA ASN A 44 2.81 10.89 6.91
C ASN A 44 4.30 10.55 6.76
N LYS A 45 4.93 10.03 7.83
CA LYS A 45 6.36 9.67 7.81
C LYS A 45 6.64 8.37 7.07
N LEU A 46 5.72 7.41 7.16
CA LEU A 46 5.86 6.07 6.58
C LEU A 46 5.24 5.97 5.19
N GLU A 47 4.39 6.92 4.79
CA GLU A 47 3.60 6.88 3.55
C GLU A 47 4.44 6.56 2.32
N CYS A 48 5.59 7.22 2.14
CA CYS A 48 6.45 6.99 0.98
C CYS A 48 7.01 5.55 0.91
N ARG A 49 7.27 4.92 2.06
CA ARG A 49 7.78 3.54 2.13
C ARG A 49 6.66 2.51 2.04
N VAL A 50 5.54 2.78 2.69
CA VAL A 50 4.34 1.91 2.62
C VAL A 50 3.86 1.80 1.18
N LEU A 51 3.84 2.92 0.46
CA LEU A 51 3.42 2.97 -0.94
C LEU A 51 4.52 2.60 -1.93
N GLU A 52 5.77 2.35 -1.48
CA GLU A 52 6.89 2.03 -2.37
C GLU A 52 6.63 0.76 -3.19
N LYS A 53 5.99 -0.22 -2.54
CA LYS A 53 5.50 -1.45 -3.17
C LYS A 53 3.98 -1.47 -3.09
N LEU A 54 3.32 -1.55 -4.24
CA LEU A 54 1.88 -1.65 -4.34
C LEU A 54 1.51 -3.03 -4.89
N GLU A 55 0.65 -3.74 -4.18
CA GLU A 55 0.20 -5.07 -4.57
C GLU A 55 -1.32 -5.06 -4.70
N LEU A 56 -1.80 -5.13 -5.95
CA LEU A 56 -3.24 -5.11 -6.23
C LEU A 56 -3.88 -6.49 -6.13
N SER A 57 -3.09 -7.55 -5.93
CA SER A 57 -3.60 -8.88 -5.58
C SER A 57 -4.48 -8.80 -4.33
N ILE A 58 -4.09 -7.98 -3.35
CA ILE A 58 -4.82 -7.81 -2.08
C ILE A 58 -6.15 -7.08 -2.31
N TRP A 59 -6.24 -6.22 -3.32
CA TRP A 59 -7.47 -5.50 -3.65
C TRP A 59 -8.57 -6.44 -4.14
N SER A 60 -8.20 -7.55 -4.80
CA SER A 60 -9.13 -8.62 -5.17
C SER A 60 -9.86 -9.24 -3.96
N ARG A 61 -9.21 -9.24 -2.78
CA ARG A 61 -9.70 -9.92 -1.57
C ARG A 61 -10.54 -9.03 -0.66
N LYS A 62 -10.38 -7.71 -0.73
CA LYS A 62 -11.00 -6.76 0.23
C LYS A 62 -12.29 -6.10 -0.25
N LEU A 63 -12.66 -6.28 -1.51
CA LEU A 63 -13.83 -5.66 -2.12
C LEU A 63 -14.50 -6.67 -3.06
N ASP A 64 -15.71 -6.36 -3.49
CA ASP A 64 -16.38 -6.91 -4.69
C ASP A 64 -15.55 -6.76 -5.99
N TYR A 65 -14.25 -6.41 -5.89
CA TYR A 65 -13.27 -6.36 -6.97
C TYR A 65 -12.86 -7.72 -7.52
N LYS A 66 -13.29 -8.84 -6.90
CA LYS A 66 -13.18 -10.16 -7.55
C LYS A 66 -13.78 -10.12 -8.97
N TYR A 67 -14.91 -9.42 -9.13
CA TYR A 67 -15.54 -9.20 -10.43
C TYR A 67 -14.72 -8.36 -11.41
N TYR A 68 -13.77 -7.54 -10.95
CA TYR A 68 -13.04 -6.57 -11.77
C TYR A 68 -11.73 -7.09 -12.34
N LEU A 69 -11.18 -8.14 -11.74
CA LEU A 69 -9.87 -8.69 -12.13
C LEU A 69 -10.01 -9.95 -12.99
N GLU A 70 -11.15 -10.63 -12.95
CA GLU A 70 -11.50 -11.75 -13.84
C GLU A 70 -11.95 -11.28 -15.23
N ASP A 71 -12.41 -10.03 -15.35
CA ASP A 71 -12.90 -9.44 -16.60
C ASP A 71 -11.92 -8.39 -17.14
N SER A 72 -11.37 -8.64 -18.33
CA SER A 72 -10.40 -7.75 -18.99
C SER A 72 -10.93 -6.33 -19.20
N GLU A 73 -12.25 -6.15 -19.38
CA GLU A 73 -12.83 -4.81 -19.55
C GLU A 73 -12.80 -4.00 -18.25
N LYS A 74 -12.85 -4.66 -17.10
CA LYS A 74 -12.88 -3.99 -15.80
C LYS A 74 -11.48 -3.69 -15.27
N CYS A 75 -10.48 -4.44 -15.71
CA CYS A 75 -9.08 -4.08 -15.50
C CYS A 75 -8.79 -2.69 -16.06
N GLU A 76 -9.45 -2.26 -17.15
CA GLU A 76 -9.27 -0.91 -17.70
C GLU A 76 -9.58 0.24 -16.74
N LYS A 77 -10.38 -0.01 -15.68
CA LYS A 77 -10.72 0.99 -14.65
C LYS A 77 -9.67 1.10 -13.54
N VAL A 78 -8.79 0.13 -13.39
CA VAL A 78 -7.74 0.13 -12.35
C VAL A 78 -6.89 1.40 -12.36
N PRO A 79 -6.42 1.94 -13.51
CA PRO A 79 -5.61 3.15 -13.51
C PRO A 79 -6.41 4.37 -13.03
N GLU A 80 -7.71 4.43 -13.32
CA GLU A 80 -8.59 5.50 -12.84
C GLU A 80 -8.78 5.42 -11.31
N LEU A 81 -8.99 4.20 -10.78
CA LEU A 81 -9.08 3.96 -9.35
C LEU A 81 -7.78 4.33 -8.63
N LEU A 82 -6.64 3.86 -9.14
CA LEU A 82 -5.33 4.21 -8.61
C LEU A 82 -5.11 5.72 -8.61
N LYS A 83 -5.50 6.40 -9.68
CA LYS A 83 -5.39 7.86 -9.77
C LYS A 83 -6.27 8.56 -8.75
N SER A 84 -7.50 8.09 -8.54
CA SER A 84 -8.43 8.63 -7.56
C SER A 84 -7.93 8.43 -6.12
N ASP A 85 -7.48 7.22 -5.79
CA ASP A 85 -7.12 6.85 -4.42
C ASP A 85 -5.74 7.37 -4.00
N LEU A 86 -4.77 7.30 -4.91
CA LEU A 86 -3.40 7.71 -4.61
C LEU A 86 -3.13 9.18 -4.97
N GLY A 87 -3.81 9.72 -5.99
CA GLY A 87 -3.58 11.09 -6.45
C GLY A 87 -2.10 11.35 -6.75
N GLU A 88 -1.53 12.36 -6.11
CA GLU A 88 -0.10 12.68 -6.25
C GLU A 88 0.86 11.66 -5.63
N LYS A 89 0.34 10.72 -4.83
CA LYS A 89 1.15 9.70 -4.13
C LYS A 89 1.58 8.57 -5.06
N THR A 90 1.07 8.52 -6.30
CA THR A 90 1.54 7.61 -7.35
C THR A 90 3.05 7.72 -7.58
N LYS A 91 3.65 8.90 -7.33
CA LYS A 91 5.10 9.11 -7.39
C LYS A 91 5.90 8.29 -6.38
N PHE A 92 5.28 7.79 -5.32
CA PHE A 92 5.96 6.96 -4.33
C PHE A 92 6.04 5.49 -4.74
N VAL A 93 5.16 5.04 -5.64
CA VAL A 93 5.13 3.66 -6.12
C VAL A 93 6.33 3.40 -7.02
N LYS A 94 7.15 2.43 -6.62
CA LYS A 94 8.32 1.96 -7.37
C LYS A 94 8.17 0.51 -7.82
N GLU A 95 7.40 -0.28 -7.08
CA GLU A 95 7.12 -1.67 -7.41
C GLU A 95 5.62 -1.87 -7.47
N LEU A 96 5.14 -2.53 -8.52
CA LEU A 96 3.75 -2.86 -8.68
C LEU A 96 3.58 -4.34 -9.02
N THR A 97 2.76 -5.04 -8.25
CA THR A 97 2.31 -6.40 -8.56
C THR A 97 0.83 -6.38 -8.94
N LEU A 98 0.52 -6.94 -10.11
CA LEU A 98 -0.83 -7.03 -10.66
C LEU A 98 -1.19 -8.48 -10.97
N ILE A 99 -2.42 -8.86 -10.65
CA ILE A 99 -3.04 -10.10 -11.12
C ILE A 99 -4.12 -9.73 -12.12
N CYS A 100 -3.75 -9.56 -13.39
CA CYS A 100 -4.72 -9.29 -14.45
C CYS A 100 -4.16 -9.58 -15.84
N ASN A 101 -5.08 -9.86 -16.78
CA ASN A 101 -4.78 -9.86 -18.20
C ASN A 101 -4.73 -8.41 -18.70
N MET A 102 -3.54 -7.96 -19.10
CA MET A 102 -3.32 -6.58 -19.53
C MET A 102 -3.31 -6.44 -21.05
N SER A 103 -4.09 -5.50 -21.57
CA SER A 103 -3.90 -4.99 -22.93
C SER A 103 -2.67 -4.07 -22.99
N SER A 104 -2.13 -3.87 -24.20
CA SER A 104 -1.08 -2.87 -24.42
C SER A 104 -1.54 -1.47 -24.02
N ALA A 105 -2.78 -1.10 -24.38
CA ALA A 105 -3.39 0.18 -24.03
C ALA A 105 -3.52 0.38 -22.51
N PHE A 106 -3.88 -0.66 -21.78
CA PHE A 106 -3.89 -0.64 -20.31
C PHE A 106 -2.49 -0.37 -19.75
N SER A 107 -1.49 -1.10 -20.25
CA SER A 107 -0.11 -1.02 -19.77
C SER A 107 0.47 0.39 -19.98
N GLU A 108 0.19 1.01 -21.11
CA GLU A 108 0.57 2.40 -21.37
C GLU A 108 -0.07 3.39 -20.39
N LYS A 109 -1.38 3.26 -20.12
CA LYS A 109 -2.08 4.13 -19.15
C LYS A 109 -1.47 3.98 -17.76
N LEU A 110 -1.19 2.75 -17.35
CA LEU A 110 -0.62 2.43 -16.05
C LEU A 110 0.80 2.98 -15.88
N ILE A 111 1.68 2.79 -16.87
CA ILE A 111 3.06 3.30 -16.82
C ILE A 111 3.06 4.84 -16.77
N LYS A 112 2.18 5.51 -17.54
CA LYS A 112 2.03 6.97 -17.49
C LYS A 112 1.56 7.47 -16.12
N LEU A 113 0.76 6.67 -15.39
CA LEU A 113 0.26 7.00 -14.06
C LEU A 113 1.33 6.87 -12.97
N LEU A 114 2.28 5.95 -13.14
CA LEU A 114 3.29 5.58 -12.15
C LEU A 114 4.68 5.97 -12.64
N PRO A 115 5.03 7.26 -12.63
CA PRO A 115 6.21 7.78 -13.31
C PRO A 115 7.55 7.26 -12.74
N ASN A 116 7.53 6.73 -11.51
CA ASN A 116 8.72 6.27 -10.80
C ASN A 116 8.77 4.73 -10.67
N ILE A 117 7.93 4.01 -11.42
CA ILE A 117 7.94 2.55 -11.40
C ILE A 117 9.28 2.00 -11.91
N LYS A 118 9.85 1.09 -11.14
CA LYS A 118 11.12 0.39 -11.43
C LYS A 118 10.90 -1.09 -11.69
N SER A 119 9.87 -1.67 -11.08
CA SER A 119 9.50 -3.08 -11.23
C SER A 119 8.01 -3.22 -11.42
N LEU A 120 7.62 -4.01 -12.42
CA LEU A 120 6.25 -4.40 -12.70
C LEU A 120 6.19 -5.92 -12.78
N THR A 121 5.49 -6.54 -11.83
CA THR A 121 5.24 -7.98 -11.80
C THR A 121 3.80 -8.24 -12.21
N ILE A 122 3.64 -9.13 -13.19
CA ILE A 122 2.34 -9.54 -13.70
C ILE A 122 2.19 -11.02 -13.36
N GLU A 123 1.21 -11.32 -12.53
CA GLU A 123 0.86 -12.69 -12.16
C GLU A 123 -0.38 -13.09 -12.94
N GLN A 124 -0.32 -14.23 -13.62
CA GLN A 124 -1.49 -14.82 -14.27
C GLN A 124 -2.22 -15.69 -13.25
N ASN A 125 -3.54 -15.55 -13.17
CA ASN A 125 -4.35 -16.40 -12.32
C ASN A 125 -4.44 -17.78 -12.99
N ILE A 126 -3.71 -18.77 -12.50
CA ILE A 126 -3.64 -20.12 -13.10
C ILE A 126 -4.89 -20.97 -12.76
N ASP A 127 -5.74 -20.47 -11.86
CA ASP A 127 -6.93 -21.20 -11.38
C ASP A 127 -8.00 -21.45 -12.48
N ASP A 128 -7.91 -20.82 -13.65
CA ASP A 128 -8.85 -21.03 -14.78
C ASP A 128 -8.56 -22.29 -15.63
N PHE A 129 -7.50 -23.07 -15.32
CA PHE A 129 -7.10 -24.26 -16.10
C PHE A 129 -7.41 -25.62 -15.44
N LEU A 130 -8.21 -25.67 -14.36
CA LEU A 130 -8.60 -26.92 -13.67
C LEU A 130 -10.07 -27.33 -13.93
N ILE A 131 -10.55 -27.27 -15.18
CA ILE A 131 -11.80 -27.91 -15.62
C ILE A 131 -11.50 -29.03 -16.63
#